data_AF-A0A4W4E8X9-F1
#
_entry.id   AF-A0A4W4E8X9-F1
#
_cell.length_a   1.000
_cell.length_b   1.000
_cell.length_c   1.000
_cell.angle_alpha   90.00
_cell.angle_beta   90.00
_cell.angle_gamma   90.00
#
_symmetry.space_group_name_H-M   'P 1'
#
loop_
_entity.id
_entity.type
_entity.pdbx_description
1 polymer ?
#
loop_
_entity_poly.entity_id
_entity_poly.type
_entity_poly.pdbx_seq_one_letter_code
_entity_poly.pdbx_strand_id
1 'polypeptide(L)'
;ISDLLSYVFFSLQDAFVENDLLKYYCKYLRLFKVDRQSARLLYSFSRMPTVTVCTRLRFDPNCHGESTVFSYSVPSVKDEFQLRATVTQSEPIQLALLVHGMHGSYQPGFANDAAWHSLCVSWTGKGGEWSISVDGLEVGHGSGLCSTDHIRGNGVFIIGQDQDTFGGSLKNEEAFCGSITQLYIWDRALDTTEIQNMEKECSPIPYGLLFKWSASGLEMEPSLPKHWGHVQCQGKMLVVEVIGGKGALGCGPFNLIEYSKEEKRPVLLTKAW
;
A
#
# COMPACT_ATOMS: atom_id res chain seq x y z
N ILE A 1 44.07 -12.36 4.06
CA ILE A 1 43.52 -13.28 3.03
C ILE A 1 42.34 -13.94 3.72
N SER A 2 41.07 -13.70 3.46
CA SER A 2 40.36 -12.93 2.44
C SER A 2 38.90 -12.92 2.93
N ASP A 3 38.35 -11.77 3.29
CA ASP A 3 36.90 -11.66 3.47
C ASP A 3 36.40 -10.59 2.52
N LEU A 4 35.77 -11.07 1.45
CA LEU A 4 35.01 -10.25 0.51
C LEU A 4 33.83 -9.65 1.28
N LEU A 5 33.98 -8.41 1.74
CA LEU A 5 32.83 -7.58 2.09
C LEU A 5 32.15 -7.16 0.78
N SER A 6 31.03 -7.79 0.50
CA SER A 6 30.09 -7.37 -0.55
C SER A 6 29.53 -6.00 -0.18
N TYR A 7 29.94 -4.94 -0.87
CA TYR A 7 29.37 -3.61 -0.70
C TYR A 7 28.00 -3.53 -1.37
N VAL A 8 26.99 -3.09 -0.62
CA VAL A 8 25.65 -2.81 -1.13
C VAL A 8 25.24 -1.40 -0.66
N PHE A 9 24.94 -0.51 -1.61
CA PHE A 9 24.56 0.89 -1.38
C PHE A 9 23.04 1.05 -1.24
N PHE A 10 22.50 1.72 -0.21
CA PHE A 10 21.08 2.17 -0.19
C PHE A 10 20.80 3.41 0.71
N SER A 11 19.64 4.03 0.45
CA SER A 11 19.15 5.35 0.91
C SER A 11 18.55 5.35 2.34
N LEU A 12 18.85 6.42 3.09
CA LEU A 12 18.59 6.63 4.51
C LEU A 12 17.54 7.72 4.75
N GLN A 13 16.33 7.33 5.16
CA GLN A 13 15.29 8.20 5.72
C GLN A 13 14.16 7.22 6.11
N ASP A 14 13.79 6.97 7.38
CA ASP A 14 12.68 7.68 8.07
C ASP A 14 12.18 6.86 9.30
N ALA A 15 13.01 6.60 10.32
CA ALA A 15 12.57 5.96 11.56
C ALA A 15 13.10 6.71 12.81
N PHE A 16 12.28 6.81 13.86
CA PHE A 16 12.61 7.52 15.10
C PHE A 16 12.20 6.71 16.33
N VAL A 17 12.96 6.78 17.43
CA VAL A 17 12.61 6.13 18.70
C VAL A 17 12.01 7.16 19.65
N GLU A 18 10.76 6.96 20.04
CA GLU A 18 10.05 7.81 21.01
C GLU A 18 9.46 6.95 22.13
N ASN A 19 9.77 7.25 23.40
CA ASN A 19 9.32 6.48 24.57
C ASN A 19 9.65 4.97 24.47
N ASP A 20 10.88 4.64 24.05
CA ASP A 20 11.36 3.26 23.83
C ASP A 20 10.58 2.45 22.77
N LEU A 21 9.72 3.10 21.98
CA LEU A 21 9.02 2.52 20.83
C LEU A 21 9.62 3.07 19.53
N LEU A 22 9.99 2.17 18.60
CA LEU A 22 10.41 2.56 17.25
C LEU A 22 9.16 2.94 16.44
N LYS A 23 9.17 4.17 15.92
CA LYS A 23 8.14 4.75 15.07
C LYS A 23 8.64 4.79 13.62
N TYR A 24 7.89 4.16 12.73
CA TYR A 24 8.13 4.23 11.28
C TYR A 24 7.45 5.46 10.70
N TYR A 25 8.21 6.36 10.09
CA TYR A 25 7.66 7.46 9.33
C TYR A 25 7.68 7.07 7.86
N CYS A 26 6.53 7.00 7.22
CA CYS A 26 6.51 6.81 5.77
C CYS A 26 5.83 8.02 5.12
N LYS A 27 6.27 8.36 3.91
CA LYS A 27 5.63 9.41 3.10
C LYS A 27 4.27 8.91 2.63
N TYR A 28 3.25 9.72 2.79
CA TYR A 28 1.89 9.41 2.35
C TYR A 28 1.26 10.54 1.56
N LEU A 29 0.27 10.17 0.74
CA LEU A 29 -0.56 11.12 0.02
C LEU A 29 -1.81 11.42 0.85
N ARG A 30 -2.19 12.69 0.97
CA ARG A 30 -3.49 13.09 1.52
C ARG A 30 -4.40 13.44 0.36
N LEU A 31 -5.52 12.74 0.25
CA LEU A 31 -6.53 12.96 -0.78
C LEU A 31 -7.81 13.49 -0.14
N PHE A 32 -8.44 14.42 -0.83
CA PHE A 32 -9.74 14.98 -0.50
C PHE A 32 -10.75 14.58 -1.58
N LYS A 33 -12.04 14.73 -1.27
CA LYS A 33 -13.15 14.36 -2.16
C LYS A 33 -13.31 15.37 -3.31
N VAL A 34 -12.30 15.44 -4.19
CA VAL A 34 -12.18 16.33 -5.35
C VAL A 34 -11.59 15.57 -6.54
N ASP A 35 -12.02 15.88 -7.75
CA ASP A 35 -11.73 15.21 -9.03
C ASP A 35 -10.27 15.36 -9.49
N ARG A 36 -9.59 16.39 -9.02
CA ARG A 36 -8.21 16.73 -9.42
C ARG A 36 -7.13 16.18 -8.52
N GLN A 37 -7.45 15.32 -7.57
CA GLN A 37 -6.47 14.70 -6.68
C GLN A 37 -6.37 13.22 -6.93
N SER A 38 -5.31 12.83 -7.65
CA SER A 38 -5.01 11.44 -7.93
C SER A 38 -3.50 11.23 -8.06
N ALA A 39 -3.09 9.97 -7.99
CA ALA A 39 -1.73 9.56 -8.34
C ALA A 39 -1.79 8.38 -9.31
N ARG A 40 -1.18 8.54 -10.48
CA ARG A 40 -1.06 7.50 -11.50
C ARG A 40 0.23 6.73 -11.30
N LEU A 41 0.18 5.41 -11.39
CA LEU A 41 1.41 4.60 -11.40
C LEU A 41 2.12 4.73 -12.76
N LEU A 42 3.42 4.98 -12.69
CA LEU A 42 4.32 4.94 -13.84
C LEU A 42 4.84 3.52 -14.05
N TYR A 43 3.91 2.60 -14.33
CA TYR A 43 4.21 1.19 -14.55
C TYR A 43 3.32 0.61 -15.66
N SER A 44 3.91 -0.19 -16.55
CA SER A 44 3.19 -0.87 -17.64
C SER A 44 2.95 -2.33 -17.25
N PHE A 45 1.71 -2.64 -16.88
CA PHE A 45 1.32 -4.00 -16.49
C PHE A 45 1.20 -4.91 -17.71
N SER A 46 1.75 -6.11 -17.62
CA SER A 46 1.43 -7.21 -18.55
C SER A 46 0.08 -7.84 -18.18
N ARG A 47 -0.38 -8.83 -18.96
CA ARG A 47 -1.55 -9.63 -18.57
C ARG A 47 -1.29 -10.33 -17.22
N MET A 48 -2.25 -10.28 -16.30
CA MET A 48 -2.13 -10.84 -14.95
C MET A 48 -3.22 -11.89 -14.70
N PRO A 49 -2.92 -13.20 -14.86
CA PRO A 49 -3.85 -14.27 -14.50
C PRO A 49 -4.25 -14.28 -13.03
N THR A 50 -3.42 -13.69 -12.18
CA THR A 50 -3.65 -13.51 -10.76
C THR A 50 -3.01 -12.19 -10.34
N VAL A 51 -3.63 -11.51 -9.39
CA VAL A 51 -3.11 -10.24 -8.86
C VAL A 51 -3.38 -10.14 -7.36
N THR A 52 -2.43 -9.55 -6.63
CA THR A 52 -2.67 -9.03 -5.28
C THR A 52 -2.26 -7.57 -5.24
N VAL A 53 -3.09 -6.73 -4.61
CA VAL A 53 -2.76 -5.33 -4.33
C VAL A 53 -2.88 -5.11 -2.82
N CYS A 54 -1.80 -4.63 -2.20
CA CYS A 54 -1.80 -4.22 -0.81
C CYS A 54 -1.47 -2.74 -0.67
N THR A 55 -2.06 -2.07 0.31
CA THR A 55 -1.78 -0.67 0.64
C THR A 55 -2.07 -0.41 2.12
N ARG A 56 -1.44 0.60 2.71
CA ARG A 56 -1.90 1.17 3.98
C ARG A 56 -2.70 2.43 3.73
N LEU A 57 -3.81 2.56 4.44
CA LEU A 57 -4.69 3.72 4.30
C LEU A 57 -5.32 4.13 5.63
N ARG A 58 -5.81 5.36 5.65
CA ARG A 58 -6.59 5.95 6.75
C ARG A 58 -7.66 6.83 6.16
N PHE A 59 -8.93 6.50 6.38
CA PHE A 59 -10.04 7.36 5.93
C PHE A 59 -10.12 8.65 6.76
N ASP A 60 -10.62 9.74 6.15
CA ASP A 60 -11.05 10.92 6.91
C ASP A 60 -12.42 10.64 7.55
N PRO A 61 -12.56 10.71 8.88
CA PRO A 61 -13.84 10.45 9.55
C PRO A 61 -14.95 11.45 9.16
N ASN A 62 -14.59 12.61 8.61
CA ASN A 62 -15.55 13.62 8.15
C ASN A 62 -16.06 13.36 6.73
N CYS A 63 -15.52 12.37 6.03
CA CYS A 63 -15.93 12.00 4.68
C CYS A 63 -16.88 10.80 4.69
N HIS A 64 -17.89 10.86 3.84
CA HIS A 64 -18.95 9.85 3.76
C HIS A 64 -19.33 9.52 2.31
N GLY A 65 -20.06 8.41 2.16
CA GLY A 65 -20.55 7.90 0.90
C GLY A 65 -19.52 7.04 0.18
N GLU A 66 -19.70 6.95 -1.13
CA GLU A 66 -18.86 6.13 -2.01
C GLU A 66 -17.44 6.68 -2.12
N SER A 67 -16.48 5.77 -2.26
CA SER A 67 -15.07 6.09 -2.28
C SER A 67 -14.26 5.02 -3.02
N THR A 68 -13.39 5.42 -3.94
CA THR A 68 -12.53 4.50 -4.71
C THR A 68 -11.08 4.62 -4.25
N VAL A 69 -10.58 3.59 -3.56
CA VAL A 69 -9.20 3.57 -3.03
C VAL A 69 -8.19 3.55 -4.18
N PHE A 70 -8.40 2.67 -5.15
CA PHE A 70 -7.67 2.62 -6.40
C PHE A 70 -8.53 2.03 -7.51
N SER A 71 -8.21 2.38 -8.74
CA SER A 71 -8.83 1.89 -9.97
C SER A 71 -7.76 1.55 -11.00
N TYR A 72 -7.99 0.48 -11.74
CA TYR A 72 -7.21 0.10 -12.91
C TYR A 72 -8.17 -0.05 -14.08
N SER A 73 -7.95 0.73 -15.12
CA SER A 73 -8.73 0.72 -16.35
C SER A 73 -7.87 0.31 -17.54
N VAL A 74 -8.50 -0.33 -18.51
CA VAL A 74 -7.94 -0.57 -19.86
C VAL A 74 -8.87 0.07 -20.89
N PRO A 75 -8.42 0.31 -22.14
CA PRO A 75 -9.25 1.00 -23.14
C PRO A 75 -10.62 0.34 -23.40
N SER A 76 -10.74 -0.96 -23.16
CA SER A 76 -11.98 -1.72 -23.37
C SER A 76 -12.87 -1.84 -22.13
N VAL A 77 -12.32 -1.64 -20.93
CA VAL A 77 -13.02 -1.87 -19.65
C VAL A 77 -12.51 -0.87 -18.62
N LYS A 78 -13.41 -0.01 -18.15
CA LYS A 78 -13.09 1.05 -17.19
C LYS A 78 -12.81 0.52 -15.77
N ASP A 79 -13.61 -0.45 -15.33
CA ASP A 79 -13.47 -1.07 -14.00
C ASP A 79 -12.79 -2.44 -14.13
N GLU A 80 -11.61 -2.46 -14.75
CA GLU A 80 -10.91 -3.73 -15.01
C GLU A 80 -10.46 -4.39 -13.70
N PHE A 81 -9.94 -3.60 -12.75
CA PHE A 81 -9.67 -4.03 -11.37
C PHE A 81 -9.74 -2.83 -10.42
N GLN A 82 -10.65 -2.84 -9.46
CA GLN A 82 -10.89 -1.68 -8.59
C GLN A 82 -11.27 -2.10 -7.18
N LEU A 83 -10.79 -1.33 -6.20
CA LEU A 83 -11.21 -1.44 -4.82
C LEU A 83 -12.05 -0.22 -4.44
N ARG A 84 -13.31 -0.48 -4.11
CA ARG A 84 -14.29 0.51 -3.68
C ARG A 84 -14.61 0.35 -2.21
N ALA A 85 -15.02 1.44 -1.60
CA ALA A 85 -15.48 1.52 -0.23
C ALA A 85 -16.75 2.37 -0.12
N THR A 86 -17.61 1.99 0.80
CA THR A 86 -18.72 2.85 1.26
C THR A 86 -18.43 3.27 2.69
N VAL A 87 -18.28 4.58 2.90
CA VAL A 87 -17.93 5.17 4.18
C VAL A 87 -19.19 5.70 4.86
N THR A 88 -19.51 5.14 6.02
CA THR A 88 -20.65 5.50 6.86
C THR A 88 -20.19 6.11 8.19
N GLN A 89 -21.11 6.73 8.93
CA GLN A 89 -20.82 7.34 10.22
C GLN A 89 -20.70 6.32 11.36
N SER A 90 -21.59 5.32 11.39
CA SER A 90 -21.76 4.41 12.53
C SER A 90 -21.42 2.95 12.23
N GLU A 91 -21.39 2.56 10.96
CA GLU A 91 -21.02 1.20 10.55
C GLU A 91 -19.56 1.12 10.11
N PRO A 92 -18.93 -0.06 10.20
CA PRO A 92 -17.62 -0.29 9.61
C PRO A 92 -17.61 0.09 8.13
N ILE A 93 -16.49 0.63 7.66
CA ILE A 93 -16.25 0.89 6.25
C ILE A 93 -16.44 -0.41 5.48
N GLN A 94 -17.37 -0.39 4.53
CA GLN A 94 -17.67 -1.53 3.69
C GLN A 94 -16.73 -1.51 2.49
N LEU A 95 -16.14 -2.64 2.12
CA LEU A 95 -15.17 -2.77 1.04
C LEU A 95 -15.69 -3.74 -0.03
N ALA A 96 -15.53 -3.41 -1.31
CA ALA A 96 -15.89 -4.29 -2.41
C ALA A 96 -14.80 -4.29 -3.48
N LEU A 97 -14.48 -5.49 -3.97
CA LEU A 97 -13.62 -5.68 -5.12
C LEU A 97 -14.47 -5.72 -6.39
N LEU A 98 -14.07 -4.95 -7.40
CA LEU A 98 -14.66 -4.99 -8.74
C LEU A 98 -13.63 -5.56 -9.70
N VAL A 99 -14.08 -6.49 -10.55
CA VAL A 99 -13.22 -7.16 -11.55
C VAL A 99 -13.97 -7.25 -12.88
N HIS A 100 -13.35 -6.76 -13.95
CA HIS A 100 -13.96 -6.71 -15.29
C HIS A 100 -15.37 -6.06 -15.32
N GLY A 101 -15.60 -5.03 -14.51
CA GLY A 101 -16.91 -4.39 -14.35
C GLY A 101 -17.94 -5.19 -13.54
N MET A 102 -17.61 -6.38 -13.06
CA MET A 102 -18.46 -7.13 -12.14
C MET A 102 -18.19 -6.71 -10.70
N HIS A 103 -19.27 -6.47 -9.96
CA HIS A 103 -19.22 -6.03 -8.57
C HIS A 103 -19.20 -7.21 -7.61
N GLY A 104 -18.18 -7.29 -6.76
CA GLY A 104 -18.15 -8.22 -5.62
C GLY A 104 -19.12 -7.80 -4.52
N SER A 105 -19.36 -8.68 -3.54
CA SER A 105 -20.14 -8.35 -2.36
C SER A 105 -19.35 -7.43 -1.44
N TYR A 106 -20.05 -6.46 -0.83
CA TYR A 106 -19.47 -5.62 0.22
C TYR A 106 -19.14 -6.44 1.48
N GLN A 107 -17.93 -6.24 1.99
CA GLN A 107 -17.42 -6.86 3.21
C GLN A 107 -17.16 -5.80 4.27
N PRO A 108 -17.54 -6.01 5.54
CA PRO A 108 -17.19 -5.09 6.62
C PRO A 108 -15.68 -5.13 6.84
N GLY A 109 -15.01 -3.99 6.59
CA GLY A 109 -13.56 -3.86 6.73
C GLY A 109 -13.12 -3.51 8.14
N PHE A 110 -13.24 -2.23 8.50
CA PHE A 110 -12.78 -1.68 9.78
C PHE A 110 -13.59 -0.44 10.17
N ALA A 111 -13.50 -0.01 11.43
CA ALA A 111 -14.18 1.18 11.90
C ALA A 111 -13.59 2.45 11.28
N ASN A 112 -14.40 3.48 11.03
CA ASN A 112 -13.91 4.77 10.58
C ASN A 112 -13.31 5.58 11.75
N ASP A 113 -12.18 5.12 12.29
CA ASP A 113 -11.59 5.56 13.57
C ASP A 113 -10.39 6.52 13.41
N ALA A 114 -10.12 6.97 12.18
CA ALA A 114 -8.95 7.77 11.83
C ALA A 114 -7.59 7.11 12.15
N ALA A 115 -7.54 5.77 12.25
CA ALA A 115 -6.31 4.99 12.34
C ALA A 115 -5.82 4.50 10.98
N TRP A 116 -4.56 4.08 10.93
CA TRP A 116 -4.01 3.40 9.76
C TRP A 116 -4.40 1.93 9.77
N HIS A 117 -4.96 1.47 8.67
CA HIS A 117 -5.24 0.06 8.42
C HIS A 117 -4.45 -0.43 7.21
N SER A 118 -3.96 -1.66 7.29
CA SER A 118 -3.43 -2.36 6.14
C SER A 118 -4.54 -3.07 5.41
N LEU A 119 -4.55 -2.98 4.08
CA LEU A 119 -5.56 -3.59 3.24
C LEU A 119 -4.90 -4.32 2.08
N CYS A 120 -5.24 -5.59 1.91
CA CYS A 120 -4.81 -6.42 0.79
C CYS A 120 -6.03 -7.01 0.09
N VAL A 121 -6.05 -6.98 -1.24
CA VAL A 121 -7.05 -7.66 -2.04
C VAL A 121 -6.39 -8.53 -3.09
N SER A 122 -6.94 -9.71 -3.33
CA SER A 122 -6.44 -10.62 -4.35
C SER A 122 -7.56 -11.13 -5.25
N TRP A 123 -7.20 -11.49 -6.48
CA TRP A 123 -8.09 -12.16 -7.42
C TRP A 123 -7.34 -13.12 -8.34
N THR A 124 -7.94 -14.28 -8.62
CA THR A 124 -7.48 -15.28 -9.59
C THR A 124 -8.49 -15.41 -10.73
N GLY A 125 -8.02 -15.45 -11.98
CA GLY A 125 -8.92 -15.64 -13.14
C GLY A 125 -9.60 -17.00 -13.11
N LYS A 126 -8.81 -18.04 -12.87
CA LYS A 126 -9.32 -19.40 -12.75
C LYS A 126 -10.26 -19.50 -11.54
N GLY A 127 -11.54 -19.71 -11.80
CA GLY A 127 -12.56 -19.80 -10.75
C GLY A 127 -13.05 -18.44 -10.22
N GLY A 128 -12.41 -17.32 -10.57
CA GLY A 128 -12.78 -15.99 -10.06
C GLY A 128 -12.66 -15.90 -8.54
N GLU A 129 -11.65 -16.55 -7.95
CA GLU A 129 -11.44 -16.53 -6.50
C GLU A 129 -10.94 -15.15 -6.11
N TRP A 130 -11.45 -14.62 -4.99
CA TRP A 130 -11.07 -13.32 -4.48
C TRP A 130 -11.00 -13.34 -2.96
N SER A 131 -10.17 -12.45 -2.41
CA SER A 131 -10.09 -12.23 -0.97
C SER A 131 -9.82 -10.76 -0.65
N ILE A 132 -10.30 -10.33 0.52
CA ILE A 132 -10.04 -9.02 1.12
C ILE A 132 -9.51 -9.29 2.53
N SER A 133 -8.33 -8.76 2.83
CA SER A 133 -7.70 -8.84 4.14
C SER A 133 -7.45 -7.46 4.71
N VAL A 134 -7.79 -7.26 5.99
CA VAL A 134 -7.57 -6.04 6.77
C VAL A 134 -6.67 -6.38 7.95
N ASP A 135 -5.62 -5.58 8.16
CA ASP A 135 -4.69 -5.72 9.29
C ASP A 135 -4.11 -7.13 9.48
N GLY A 136 -3.88 -7.83 8.35
CA GLY A 136 -3.34 -9.18 8.32
C GLY A 136 -4.37 -10.30 8.50
N LEU A 137 -5.66 -9.98 8.59
CA LEU A 137 -6.75 -10.94 8.75
C LEU A 137 -7.70 -10.88 7.55
N GLU A 138 -8.11 -12.03 7.05
CA GLU A 138 -9.11 -12.11 5.99
C GLU A 138 -10.49 -11.71 6.52
N VAL A 139 -11.11 -10.70 5.91
CA VAL A 139 -12.45 -10.20 6.27
C VAL A 139 -13.53 -10.63 5.29
N GLY A 140 -13.13 -11.11 4.10
CA GLY A 140 -14.05 -11.72 3.16
C GLY A 140 -13.32 -12.41 2.01
N HIS A 141 -13.97 -13.43 1.47
CA HIS A 141 -13.49 -14.18 0.32
C HIS A 141 -14.66 -14.74 -0.49
N GLY A 142 -14.36 -15.24 -1.69
CA GLY A 142 -15.34 -15.97 -2.48
C GLY A 142 -14.75 -16.50 -3.77
N SER A 143 -15.63 -17.04 -4.61
CA SER A 143 -15.32 -17.48 -5.97
C SER A 143 -16.39 -16.97 -6.94
N GLY A 144 -16.15 -17.11 -8.24
CA GLY A 144 -17.08 -16.73 -9.29
C GLY A 144 -17.16 -15.23 -9.56
N LEU A 145 -16.29 -14.40 -8.96
CA LEU A 145 -16.21 -12.97 -9.28
C LEU A 145 -15.53 -12.80 -10.63
N CYS A 146 -16.35 -12.81 -11.69
CA CYS A 146 -15.92 -12.80 -13.09
C CYS A 146 -14.85 -13.85 -13.39
N SER A 147 -15.21 -15.14 -13.47
CA SER A 147 -14.22 -16.15 -13.87
C SER A 147 -13.82 -15.96 -15.34
N THR A 148 -12.60 -15.48 -15.56
CA THR A 148 -11.97 -15.23 -16.87
C THR A 148 -10.52 -15.72 -16.84
N ASP A 149 -9.74 -15.48 -17.89
CA ASP A 149 -8.34 -15.94 -17.91
C ASP A 149 -7.38 -15.01 -17.16
N HIS A 150 -7.61 -13.68 -17.16
CA HIS A 150 -6.67 -12.69 -16.63
C HIS A 150 -7.24 -11.27 -16.57
N ILE A 151 -6.65 -10.45 -15.69
CA ILE A 151 -6.68 -8.99 -15.78
C ILE A 151 -5.84 -8.56 -16.98
N ARG A 152 -6.41 -7.74 -17.86
CA ARG A 152 -5.77 -7.24 -19.08
C ARG A 152 -4.59 -6.33 -18.75
N GLY A 153 -3.52 -6.43 -19.54
CA GLY A 153 -2.36 -5.55 -19.44
C GLY A 153 -2.55 -4.20 -20.14
N ASN A 154 -1.52 -3.36 -20.08
CA ASN A 154 -1.42 -2.04 -20.73
C ASN A 154 -2.50 -1.04 -20.30
N GLY A 155 -3.00 -1.17 -19.08
CA GLY A 155 -3.94 -0.24 -18.48
C GLY A 155 -3.30 0.94 -17.77
N VAL A 156 -4.13 1.76 -17.15
CA VAL A 156 -3.74 2.89 -16.30
C VAL A 156 -4.25 2.62 -14.89
N PHE A 157 -3.33 2.56 -13.93
CA PHE A 157 -3.64 2.43 -12.51
C PHE A 157 -3.63 3.81 -11.85
N ILE A 158 -4.75 4.19 -11.23
CA ILE A 158 -4.93 5.44 -10.51
C ILE A 158 -5.27 5.17 -9.05
N ILE A 159 -4.63 5.91 -8.17
CA ILE A 159 -4.93 5.95 -6.75
C ILE A 159 -5.90 7.09 -6.46
N GLY A 160 -6.97 6.75 -5.74
CA GLY A 160 -7.87 7.69 -5.10
C GLY A 160 -8.99 8.26 -5.98
N GLN A 161 -9.20 7.73 -7.18
CA GLN A 161 -10.29 8.15 -8.07
C GLN A 161 -10.90 6.95 -8.78
N ASP A 162 -12.20 7.05 -9.07
CA ASP A 162 -12.87 6.18 -10.01
C ASP A 162 -12.59 6.65 -11.45
N GLN A 163 -12.38 5.71 -12.35
CA GLN A 163 -12.12 5.96 -13.76
C GLN A 163 -13.39 5.69 -14.56
N ASP A 164 -14.17 6.71 -14.91
CA ASP A 164 -15.34 6.49 -15.79
C ASP A 164 -14.95 6.30 -17.26
N THR A 165 -13.72 6.65 -17.62
CA THR A 165 -13.10 6.38 -18.92
C THR A 165 -11.65 5.94 -18.74
N PHE A 166 -11.04 5.41 -19.78
CA PHE A 166 -9.63 5.00 -19.74
C PHE A 166 -8.71 6.17 -19.37
N GLY A 167 -8.13 6.12 -18.17
CA GLY A 167 -7.22 7.15 -17.69
C GLY A 167 -7.88 8.47 -17.26
N GLY A 168 -9.22 8.57 -17.19
CA GLY A 168 -9.88 9.86 -16.98
C GLY A 168 -11.34 9.79 -16.54
N SER A 169 -12.05 10.92 -16.71
CA SER A 169 -13.43 11.14 -16.26
C SER A 169 -13.59 10.83 -14.77
N LEU A 170 -12.92 11.63 -13.95
CA LEU A 170 -12.87 11.45 -12.50
C LEU A 170 -13.98 12.30 -11.86
N LYS A 171 -14.74 11.72 -10.95
CA LYS A 171 -15.87 12.37 -10.26
C LYS A 171 -15.57 12.59 -8.79
N ASN A 172 -15.95 13.75 -8.28
CA ASN A 172 -15.79 14.10 -6.86
C ASN A 172 -16.48 13.08 -5.96
N GLU A 173 -17.67 12.62 -6.35
CA GLU A 173 -18.57 11.83 -5.51
C GLU A 173 -18.00 10.46 -5.13
N GLU A 174 -17.05 9.94 -5.92
CA GLU A 174 -16.43 8.63 -5.77
C GLU A 174 -14.94 8.72 -5.41
N ALA A 175 -14.42 9.92 -5.23
CA ALA A 175 -13.01 10.14 -4.86
C ALA A 175 -12.68 9.59 -3.46
N PHE A 176 -11.45 9.13 -3.30
CA PHE A 176 -10.91 8.76 -2.00
C PHE A 176 -10.67 9.99 -1.13
N CYS A 177 -11.19 9.94 0.09
CA CYS A 177 -10.97 10.97 1.09
C CYS A 177 -10.25 10.36 2.29
N GLY A 178 -8.95 10.62 2.39
CA GLY A 178 -8.11 9.92 3.33
C GLY A 178 -6.62 10.07 3.05
N SER A 179 -5.83 9.23 3.71
CA SER A 179 -4.39 9.13 3.51
C SER A 179 -4.03 7.73 3.02
N ILE A 180 -3.06 7.62 2.11
CA ILE A 180 -2.63 6.35 1.55
C ILE A 180 -1.11 6.30 1.34
N THR A 181 -0.51 5.12 1.55
CA THR A 181 0.92 4.86 1.37
C THR A 181 1.17 3.37 1.17
N GLN A 182 2.42 3.01 0.85
CA GLN A 182 2.89 1.62 0.79
C GLN A 182 2.04 0.74 -0.14
N LEU A 183 1.64 1.27 -1.30
CA LEU A 183 0.97 0.48 -2.32
C LEU A 183 1.96 -0.48 -3.00
N TYR A 184 1.62 -1.76 -3.00
CA TYR A 184 2.41 -2.85 -3.55
C TYR A 184 1.51 -3.74 -4.40
N ILE A 185 2.01 -4.23 -5.53
CA ILE A 185 1.24 -5.08 -6.46
C ILE A 185 2.07 -6.31 -6.80
N TRP A 186 1.44 -7.48 -6.78
CA TRP A 186 2.03 -8.76 -7.16
C TRP A 186 1.25 -9.43 -8.29
N ASP A 187 1.93 -10.27 -9.08
CA ASP A 187 1.36 -11.10 -10.16
C ASP A 187 0.85 -12.47 -9.68
N ARG A 188 0.62 -12.59 -8.37
CA ARG A 188 0.18 -13.81 -7.70
C ARG A 188 -0.73 -13.48 -6.53
N ALA A 189 -1.45 -14.50 -6.05
CA ALA A 189 -2.18 -14.42 -4.80
C ALA A 189 -1.18 -14.51 -3.64
N LEU A 190 -1.29 -13.60 -2.68
CA LEU A 190 -0.62 -13.73 -1.39
C LEU A 190 -1.54 -14.47 -0.43
N ASP A 191 -1.00 -15.41 0.33
CA ASP A 191 -1.76 -16.08 1.39
C ASP A 191 -1.79 -15.27 2.70
N THR A 192 -2.63 -15.67 3.65
CA THR A 192 -2.77 -14.99 4.93
C THR A 192 -1.46 -14.96 5.73
N THR A 193 -0.63 -16.00 5.66
CA THR A 193 0.64 -16.07 6.38
C THR A 193 1.63 -15.06 5.80
N GLU A 194 1.70 -14.98 4.48
CA GLU A 194 2.49 -14.00 3.75
C GLU A 194 2.08 -12.56 4.10
N ILE A 195 0.78 -12.26 4.09
CA ILE A 195 0.27 -10.94 4.47
C ILE A 195 0.61 -10.63 5.94
N GLN A 196 0.40 -11.57 6.87
CA GLN A 196 0.75 -11.39 8.28
C GLN A 196 2.25 -11.18 8.51
N ASN A 197 3.09 -11.86 7.73
CA ASN A 197 4.54 -11.67 7.81
C ASN A 197 4.93 -10.28 7.30
N MET A 198 4.35 -9.80 6.20
CA MET A 198 4.54 -8.43 5.72
C MET A 198 4.09 -7.38 6.76
N GLU A 199 2.99 -7.63 7.49
CA GLU A 199 2.54 -6.77 8.60
C GLU A 199 3.50 -6.75 9.78
N LYS A 200 4.23 -7.85 10.03
CA LYS A 200 5.23 -7.92 11.10
C LYS A 200 6.58 -7.35 10.69
N GLU A 201 6.98 -7.57 9.44
CA GLU A 201 8.30 -7.17 8.94
C GLU A 201 8.33 -5.74 8.39
N CYS A 202 7.16 -5.13 8.18
CA CYS A 202 7.02 -3.80 7.57
C CYS A 202 7.67 -3.69 6.19
N SER A 203 7.79 -4.82 5.48
CA SER A 203 8.47 -4.92 4.19
C SER A 203 7.66 -5.80 3.23
N PRO A 204 7.52 -5.42 1.95
CA PRO A 204 6.84 -6.24 0.96
C PRO A 204 7.63 -7.52 0.68
N ILE A 205 6.91 -8.59 0.34
CA ILE A 205 7.51 -9.85 -0.10
C ILE A 205 8.10 -9.66 -1.51
N PRO A 206 9.38 -10.01 -1.76
CA PRO A 206 10.00 -9.81 -3.07
C PRO A 206 9.43 -10.71 -4.18
N TYR A 207 9.03 -11.94 -3.85
CA TYR A 207 8.59 -12.93 -4.83
C TYR A 207 7.26 -12.53 -5.47
N GLY A 208 7.26 -12.38 -6.81
CA GLY A 208 6.10 -11.96 -7.61
C GLY A 208 5.78 -10.46 -7.56
N LEU A 209 6.64 -9.63 -6.95
CA LEU A 209 6.39 -8.19 -6.80
C LEU A 209 6.54 -7.46 -8.15
N LEU A 210 5.44 -6.89 -8.65
CA LEU A 210 5.40 -6.10 -9.89
C LEU A 210 5.68 -4.62 -9.64
N PHE A 211 5.03 -4.04 -8.64
CA PHE A 211 5.13 -2.62 -8.34
C PHE A 211 5.41 -2.39 -6.86
N LYS A 212 6.34 -1.46 -6.59
CA LYS A 212 6.65 -0.99 -5.25
C LYS A 212 6.48 0.51 -5.13
N TRP A 213 5.71 0.95 -4.14
CA TRP A 213 5.55 2.37 -3.81
C TRP A 213 6.88 3.11 -3.74
N SER A 214 7.01 4.17 -4.54
CA SER A 214 8.13 5.09 -4.55
C SER A 214 7.71 6.42 -5.17
N ALA A 215 8.40 7.50 -4.82
CA ALA A 215 8.08 8.82 -5.38
C ALA A 215 8.32 8.92 -6.89
N SER A 216 9.26 8.15 -7.44
CA SER A 216 9.55 8.09 -8.88
C SER A 216 8.63 7.12 -9.64
N GLY A 217 7.95 6.21 -8.94
CA GLY A 217 6.97 5.30 -9.53
C GLY A 217 5.58 5.89 -9.69
N LEU A 218 5.37 7.17 -9.32
CA LEU A 218 4.08 7.84 -9.32
C LEU A 218 4.14 9.18 -10.04
N GLU A 219 3.21 9.37 -10.98
CA GLU A 219 2.84 10.67 -11.52
C GLU A 219 1.71 11.24 -10.65
N MET A 220 2.02 12.30 -9.90
CA MET A 220 1.09 12.91 -8.94
C MET A 220 0.65 14.27 -9.43
N GLU A 221 -0.64 14.58 -9.24
CA GLU A 221 -1.16 15.92 -9.50
C GLU A 221 -0.44 16.98 -8.62
N PRO A 222 -0.07 18.16 -9.15
CA PRO A 222 0.66 19.18 -8.39
C PRO A 222 -0.05 19.65 -7.12
N SER A 223 -1.40 19.58 -7.13
CA SER A 223 -2.26 19.97 -6.01
C SER A 223 -2.26 18.96 -4.85
N LEU A 224 -1.64 17.79 -5.04
CA LEU A 224 -1.70 16.67 -4.10
C LEU A 224 -0.72 16.86 -2.93
N PRO A 225 -1.21 17.04 -1.69
CA PRO A 225 -0.34 17.21 -0.53
C PRO A 225 0.43 15.92 -0.21
N LYS A 226 1.74 16.09 -0.04
CA LYS A 226 2.65 15.03 0.40
C LYS A 226 3.03 15.30 1.85
N HIS A 227 2.78 14.33 2.71
CA HIS A 227 3.06 14.45 4.13
C HIS A 227 3.95 13.32 4.61
N TRP A 228 4.58 13.55 5.75
CA TRP A 228 5.31 12.57 6.52
C TRP A 228 4.53 12.30 7.79
N GLY A 229 4.43 11.04 8.19
CA GLY A 229 3.79 10.71 9.45
C GLY A 229 4.06 9.28 9.86
N HIS A 230 3.80 9.03 11.14
CA HIS A 230 3.90 7.71 11.70
C HIS A 230 2.85 6.79 11.04
N VAL A 231 3.32 5.69 10.48
CA VAL A 231 2.48 4.64 9.91
C VAL A 231 2.71 3.40 10.75
N GLN A 232 1.68 3.01 11.51
CA GLN A 232 1.80 1.88 12.41
C GLN A 232 1.91 0.58 11.62
N CYS A 233 2.93 -0.21 11.95
CA CYS A 233 3.16 -1.57 11.49
C CYS A 233 3.19 -2.48 12.73
N GLN A 234 2.73 -3.74 12.61
CA GLN A 234 2.55 -4.64 13.78
C GLN A 234 3.85 -5.34 14.24
N GLY A 235 5.01 -4.98 13.67
CA GLY A 235 6.27 -5.64 13.95
C GLY A 235 6.72 -5.59 15.41
N LYS A 236 6.91 -6.77 16.03
CA LYS A 236 7.71 -6.94 17.24
C LYS A 236 9.20 -6.91 16.85
N MET A 237 9.94 -6.02 17.47
CA MET A 237 11.37 -5.83 17.25
C MET A 237 12.18 -6.93 17.95
N LEU A 238 13.08 -7.60 17.21
CA LEU A 238 14.25 -8.23 17.82
C LEU A 238 15.23 -7.10 18.14
N VAL A 239 15.35 -6.77 19.44
CA VAL A 239 16.42 -5.89 19.91
C VAL A 239 17.73 -6.67 19.75
N VAL A 240 18.49 -6.38 18.71
CA VAL A 240 19.87 -6.86 18.62
C VAL A 240 20.71 -5.88 19.44
N GLU A 241 21.21 -6.32 20.59
CA GLU A 241 22.22 -5.57 21.34
C GLU A 241 23.50 -5.49 20.50
N VAL A 242 23.67 -4.39 19.78
CA VAL A 242 24.98 -4.01 19.28
C VAL A 242 25.75 -3.49 20.48
N ILE A 243 26.85 -4.16 20.84
CA ILE A 243 27.80 -3.70 21.85
C ILE A 243 28.38 -2.36 21.35
N GLY A 244 27.75 -1.24 21.71
CA GLY A 244 28.21 0.10 21.32
C GLY A 244 27.13 1.14 21.01
N GLY A 245 25.94 0.75 20.51
CA GLY A 245 24.92 1.74 20.16
C GLY A 245 23.60 1.14 19.66
N LYS A 246 22.47 1.75 20.02
CA LYS A 246 21.13 1.32 19.59
C LYS A 246 20.92 1.69 18.11
N GLY A 247 20.74 0.73 17.22
CA GLY A 247 20.42 0.96 15.79
C GLY A 247 18.91 0.93 15.48
N ALA A 248 18.50 1.47 14.32
CA ALA A 248 17.10 1.55 13.87
C ALA A 248 16.92 1.12 12.38
N LEU A 249 15.77 0.50 12.06
CA LEU A 249 15.37 0.01 10.72
C LEU A 249 14.24 0.89 10.14
N GLY A 250 14.22 1.11 8.82
CA GLY A 250 13.26 2.00 8.10
C GLY A 250 12.23 1.26 7.22
N CYS A 251 11.30 1.99 6.57
CA CYS A 251 10.34 1.44 5.60
C CYS A 251 11.07 1.00 4.29
N GLY A 252 11.80 -0.13 4.30
CA GLY A 252 12.60 -0.66 3.16
C GLY A 252 13.57 -1.77 3.60
N PRO A 253 14.22 -2.53 2.68
CA PRO A 253 14.99 -3.72 3.06
C PRO A 253 16.20 -3.37 3.95
N PHE A 254 16.48 -4.29 4.89
CA PHE A 254 17.47 -4.26 5.97
C PHE A 254 18.86 -3.71 5.60
N ASN A 255 19.43 -2.83 6.43
CA ASN A 255 20.88 -2.65 6.67
C ASN A 255 21.15 -1.91 8.01
N LEU A 256 22.26 -2.24 8.70
CA LEU A 256 22.65 -1.81 10.08
C LEU A 256 23.26 -0.40 10.17
N ILE A 257 22.91 0.38 11.22
CA ILE A 257 23.49 1.71 11.56
C ILE A 257 23.55 1.91 13.09
N GLU A 258 24.55 2.63 13.60
CA GLU A 258 24.78 2.98 15.01
C GLU A 258 24.27 4.41 15.34
N TYR A 259 23.67 4.62 16.52
CA TYR A 259 23.12 5.93 16.97
C TYR A 259 23.99 6.57 18.07
N SER A 260 24.45 7.80 17.87
CA SER A 260 25.16 8.59 18.88
C SER A 260 24.19 9.43 19.74
N LYS A 261 24.29 9.29 21.06
CA LYS A 261 23.50 10.08 22.04
C LYS A 261 23.81 11.58 22.04
N GLU A 262 24.96 12.00 21.53
CA GLU A 262 25.43 13.40 21.63
C GLU A 262 24.83 14.33 20.56
N GLU A 263 24.54 13.85 19.36
CA GLU A 263 24.10 14.74 18.27
C GLU A 263 22.58 14.86 18.10
N LYS A 264 21.76 14.06 18.83
CA LYS A 264 20.29 14.00 18.69
C LYS A 264 19.79 13.94 17.23
N ARG A 265 20.62 13.43 16.32
CA ARG A 265 20.36 13.26 14.89
C ARG A 265 21.14 12.04 14.40
N PRO A 266 20.71 11.35 13.33
CA PRO A 266 21.51 10.30 12.70
C PRO A 266 22.82 10.90 12.18
N VAL A 267 23.95 10.37 12.62
CA VAL A 267 25.28 10.78 12.13
C VAL A 267 25.68 9.77 11.07
N LEU A 268 25.89 10.22 9.83
CA LEU A 268 26.58 9.41 8.83
C LEU A 268 28.00 9.16 9.34
N LEU A 269 28.48 7.91 9.31
CA LEU A 269 29.90 7.65 9.23
C LEU A 269 30.41 8.14 7.87
N THR A 270 30.64 9.43 7.72
CA THR A 270 31.45 9.94 6.62
C THR A 270 32.92 9.64 6.93
N LYS A 271 33.38 8.51 6.38
CA LYS A 271 34.78 8.06 6.33
C LYS A 271 35.40 7.61 7.66
N ALA A 272 35.84 6.36 7.69
CA ALA A 272 37.24 6.07 7.96
C ALA A 272 37.64 4.80 7.21
N TRP A 273 38.91 4.74 6.86
CA TRP A 273 39.62 3.64 6.25
C TRP A 273 39.71 2.43 7.18
#